data_AF-A0A814Q8T4-F1
#
_entry.id   AF-A0A814Q8T4-F1
#
_cell.length_a   1.000
_cell.length_b   1.000
_cell.length_c   1.000
_cell.angle_alpha   90.00
_cell.angle_beta   90.00
_cell.angle_gamma   90.00
#
_symmetry.space_group_name_H-M   'P 1'
#
loop_
_entity.id
_entity.type
_entity.pdbx_description
1 polymer ?
#
loop_
_entity_poly.entity_id
_entity_poly.type
_entity_poly.pdbx_seq_one_letter_code
_entity_poly.pdbx_strand_id
1 'polypeptide(L)'
;MLEDIAAKYPNVEYQEDVELFEKFAEEWPARKADRSISGPFGNLPVLHWNNTHIIAQTLPIGQFIARKFDLYGKPKPTNEDPIVFQALIDGVVSCAYTDIIFNIFMVLWNQSNNVRN
;
A
#
# COMPACT_ATOMS: atom_id res chain seq x y z
N MET A 1 -6.95 -14.76 0.60
CA MET A 1 -6.58 -14.15 -0.70
C MET A 1 -5.09 -14.32 -1.01
N LEU A 2 -4.16 -13.78 -0.21
CA LEU A 2 -2.72 -13.95 -0.47
C LEU A 2 -2.24 -15.38 -0.26
N GLU A 3 -2.75 -16.05 0.77
CA GLU A 3 -2.55 -17.48 1.01
C GLU A 3 -3.02 -18.34 -0.16
N ASP A 4 -4.19 -18.04 -0.74
CA ASP A 4 -4.74 -18.76 -1.90
C ASP A 4 -3.83 -18.62 -3.13
N ILE A 5 -3.20 -17.46 -3.28
CA ILE A 5 -2.22 -17.21 -4.34
C ILE A 5 -0.96 -18.04 -4.07
N ALA A 6 -0.41 -18.00 -2.85
CA ALA A 6 0.76 -18.83 -2.51
C ALA A 6 0.48 -20.33 -2.73
N ALA A 7 -0.71 -20.82 -2.37
CA ALA A 7 -1.11 -22.20 -2.61
C ALA A 7 -1.21 -22.56 -4.11
N LYS A 8 -1.59 -21.60 -4.96
CA LYS A 8 -1.72 -21.80 -6.41
C LYS A 8 -0.40 -21.71 -7.16
N TYR A 9 0.58 -20.95 -6.65
CA TYR A 9 1.87 -20.72 -7.30
C TYR A 9 3.01 -21.33 -6.47
N PRO A 10 3.56 -22.49 -6.84
CA PRO A 10 4.51 -23.25 -6.00
C PRO A 10 5.86 -22.57 -5.74
N ASN A 11 6.16 -21.49 -6.47
CA ASN A 11 7.38 -20.69 -6.31
C ASN A 11 7.14 -19.41 -5.48
N VAL A 12 5.99 -19.30 -4.82
CA VAL A 12 5.60 -18.13 -4.03
C VAL A 12 5.43 -18.56 -2.59
N GLU A 13 6.28 -18.01 -1.73
CA GLU A 13 6.13 -18.12 -0.29
C GLU A 13 5.42 -16.87 0.23
N TYR A 14 4.42 -17.08 1.09
CA TYR A 14 3.72 -15.99 1.77
C TYR A 14 3.91 -16.16 3.27
N GLN A 15 4.35 -15.09 3.91
CA GLN A 15 4.45 -14.99 5.36
C GLN A 15 3.65 -13.77 5.81
N GLU A 16 2.71 -14.00 6.73
CA GLU A 16 2.02 -12.92 7.43
C GLU A 16 2.69 -12.70 8.78
N ASP A 17 3.05 -11.45 9.07
CA ASP A 17 3.57 -11.07 10.37
C ASP A 17 2.40 -10.69 11.29
N VAL A 18 1.79 -11.71 11.89
CA VAL A 18 0.63 -11.55 12.77
C VAL A 18 1.12 -11.32 14.21
N GLU A 19 1.34 -10.06 14.56
CA GLU A 19 1.53 -9.66 15.95
C GLU A 19 0.17 -9.47 16.66
N LEU A 20 0.14 -9.72 17.97
CA LEU A 20 -1.03 -9.43 18.80
C LEU A 20 -1.33 -7.92 18.73
N PHE A 21 -2.56 -7.54 18.39
CA PHE A 21 -2.94 -6.14 18.12
C PHE A 21 -2.52 -5.16 19.22
N GLU A 22 -2.64 -5.56 20.50
CA GLU A 22 -2.29 -4.74 21.66
C GLU A 22 -0.80 -4.40 21.69
N LYS A 23 0.06 -5.40 21.51
CA LYS A 23 1.51 -5.23 21.43
C LYS A 23 1.91 -4.40 20.21
N PHE A 24 1.27 -4.66 19.08
CA PHE A 24 1.49 -3.89 17.86
C PHE A 24 1.12 -2.42 18.06
N ALA A 25 -0.01 -2.11 18.71
CA ALA A 25 -0.44 -0.73 18.95
C ALA A 25 0.54 0.05 19.86
N GLU A 26 1.15 -0.61 20.83
CA GLU A 26 2.16 -0.01 21.71
C GLU A 26 3.48 0.27 20.98
N GLU A 27 3.92 -0.64 20.13
CA GLU A 27 5.22 -0.56 19.45
C GLU A 27 5.18 0.21 18.12
N TRP A 28 4.01 0.29 17.48
CA TRP A 28 3.84 0.91 16.17
C TRP A 28 4.30 2.37 16.10
N PRO A 29 4.02 3.26 17.07
CA PRO A 29 4.51 4.64 17.02
C PRO A 29 6.04 4.73 16.86
N ALA A 30 6.79 3.82 17.50
CA ALA A 30 8.24 3.74 17.36
C ALA A 30 8.65 3.14 16.01
N ARG A 31 7.96 2.08 15.55
CA ARG A 31 8.23 1.40 14.27
C ARG A 31 7.82 2.22 13.04
N LYS A 32 6.86 3.14 13.18
CA LYS A 32 6.36 4.01 12.11
C LYS A 32 7.44 4.90 11.49
N ALA A 33 8.45 5.28 12.28
CA ALA A 33 9.58 6.08 11.80
C ALA A 33 10.55 5.24 10.95
N ASP A 34 10.59 3.92 11.17
CA ASP A 34 11.41 3.00 10.41
C ASP A 34 10.75 2.71 9.05
N ARG A 35 11.33 3.26 7.99
CA ARG A 35 10.86 3.10 6.61
C ARG A 35 11.08 1.69 6.07
N SER A 36 11.98 0.91 6.68
CA SER A 36 12.14 -0.49 6.31
C SER A 36 10.92 -1.31 6.72
N ILE A 37 10.22 -0.93 7.79
CA ILE A 37 9.02 -1.61 8.30
C ILE A 37 7.74 -0.98 7.75
N SER A 38 7.65 0.35 7.86
CA SER A 38 6.42 1.11 7.58
C SER A 38 6.28 1.58 6.13
N GLY A 39 7.28 1.24 5.30
CA GLY A 39 7.36 1.67 3.92
C GLY A 39 7.47 3.19 3.73
N PRO A 40 7.37 3.65 2.47
CA PRO A 40 7.65 5.04 2.11
C PRO A 40 6.68 6.05 2.73
N PHE A 41 5.48 5.61 3.13
CA PHE A 41 4.42 6.48 3.64
C PHE A 41 4.23 6.39 5.15
N GLY A 42 4.87 5.44 5.82
CA GLY A 42 4.78 5.33 7.28
C GLY A 42 3.41 4.80 7.73
N ASN A 43 2.71 4.09 6.84
CA ASN A 43 1.35 3.65 7.05
C ASN A 43 1.25 2.19 6.62
N LEU A 44 0.49 1.41 7.38
CA LEU A 44 0.10 0.05 7.00
C LEU A 44 -1.18 0.08 6.14
N PRO A 45 -1.43 -0.97 5.33
CA PRO A 45 -0.60 -2.16 5.13
C PRO A 45 0.59 -1.91 4.19
N VAL A 46 1.61 -2.76 4.33
CA VAL A 46 2.83 -2.78 3.51
C VAL A 46 3.12 -4.22 3.07
N LEU A 47 3.48 -4.39 1.81
CA LEU A 47 3.94 -5.66 1.23
C LEU A 47 5.45 -5.58 1.00
N HIS A 48 6.19 -6.48 1.61
CA HIS A 48 7.58 -6.73 1.31
C HIS A 48 7.65 -7.79 0.20
N TRP A 49 8.22 -7.43 -0.94
CA TRP A 49 8.32 -8.30 -2.10
C TRP A 49 9.78 -8.63 -2.40
N ASN A 50 10.11 -9.93 -2.43
CA ASN A 50 11.45 -10.46 -2.68
C ASN A 50 12.57 -9.83 -1.83
N ASN A 51 12.25 -9.30 -0.64
CA ASN A 51 13.16 -8.54 0.23
C ASN A 51 13.83 -7.31 -0.43
N THR A 52 13.42 -6.91 -1.63
CA THR A 52 14.00 -5.80 -2.39
C THR A 52 13.05 -4.63 -2.55
N HIS A 53 11.74 -4.90 -2.56
CA HIS A 53 10.72 -3.89 -2.82
C HIS A 53 9.72 -3.81 -1.68
N ILE A 54 9.34 -2.59 -1.35
CA ILE A 54 8.35 -2.30 -0.32
C ILE A 54 7.20 -1.54 -0.99
N ILE A 55 6.06 -2.20 -1.10
CA ILE A 55 4.85 -1.66 -1.75
C ILE A 55 3.86 -1.33 -0.64
N ALA A 56 3.48 -0.07 -0.51
CA ALA A 56 2.55 0.39 0.51
C ALA A 56 1.18 0.72 -0.10
N GLN A 57 0.16 0.82 0.76
CA GLN A 57 -1.25 1.08 0.43
C GLN A 57 -1.99 -0.15 -0.11
N THR A 58 -3.20 -0.39 0.41
CA THR A 58 -4.02 -1.57 0.10
C THR A 58 -4.30 -1.73 -1.40
N LEU A 59 -4.66 -0.64 -2.09
CA LEU A 59 -5.05 -0.69 -3.50
C LEU A 59 -3.83 -0.95 -4.43
N PRO A 60 -2.70 -0.22 -4.31
CA PRO A 60 -1.46 -0.55 -5.02
C PRO A 60 -0.96 -1.97 -4.77
N ILE A 61 -1.00 -2.45 -3.52
CA ILE A 61 -0.65 -3.85 -3.20
C ILE A 61 -1.55 -4.82 -3.97
N GLY A 62 -2.86 -4.63 -3.94
CA GLY A 62 -3.81 -5.46 -4.67
C GLY A 62 -3.59 -5.44 -6.20
N GLN A 63 -3.34 -4.26 -6.76
CA GLN A 63 -3.06 -4.10 -8.19
C GLN A 63 -1.75 -4.78 -8.61
N PHE A 64 -0.71 -4.66 -7.78
CA PHE A 64 0.56 -5.34 -7.98
C PHE A 64 0.37 -6.85 -8.06
N ILE A 65 -0.27 -7.45 -7.04
CA ILE A 65 -0.56 -8.88 -6.97
C ILE A 65 -1.37 -9.34 -8.18
N ALA A 66 -2.44 -8.61 -8.51
CA ALA A 66 -3.32 -8.97 -9.62
C ALA A 66 -2.61 -8.92 -10.98
N ARG A 67 -1.70 -7.96 -11.21
CA ARG A 67 -0.88 -7.93 -12.43
C ARG A 67 0.20 -9.01 -12.43
N LYS A 68 0.84 -9.25 -11.28
CA LYS A 68 1.93 -10.23 -11.12
C LYS A 68 1.47 -11.66 -11.43
N PHE A 69 0.26 -11.99 -11.00
CA PHE A 69 -0.33 -13.32 -11.13
C PHE A 69 -1.36 -13.45 -12.25
N ASP A 70 -1.49 -12.45 -13.11
CA ASP A 70 -2.46 -12.41 -14.21
C ASP A 70 -3.91 -12.71 -13.74
N LEU A 71 -4.33 -12.05 -12.67
CA LEU A 71 -5.69 -12.13 -12.16
C LEU A 71 -6.67 -11.22 -12.93
N TYR A 72 -6.14 -10.34 -13.79
CA TYR A 72 -6.95 -9.50 -14.70
C TYR A 72 -7.28 -10.18 -16.04
N GLY A 73 -6.69 -11.35 -16.34
CA GLY A 73 -6.87 -12.03 -17.63
C GLY A 73 -6.24 -11.26 -18.80
N LYS A 74 -5.10 -10.61 -18.56
CA LYS A 74 -4.36 -9.79 -19.53
C LYS A 74 -2.95 -10.35 -19.69
N PRO A 75 -2.35 -10.27 -20.89
CA PRO A 75 -1.02 -10.84 -21.12
C PRO A 75 -0.03 -10.35 -20.06
N LYS A 76 0.52 -11.29 -19.30
CA LYS A 76 1.53 -11.03 -18.27
C LYS A 76 2.73 -10.36 -18.93
N PRO A 77 3.20 -9.20 -18.43
CA PRO A 77 4.43 -8.62 -18.95
C PRO A 77 5.60 -9.58 -18.66
N THR A 78 6.49 -9.73 -19.64
CA THR A 78 7.62 -10.66 -19.59
C THR A 78 8.64 -10.30 -18.51
N ASN A 79 8.72 -9.03 -18.12
CA ASN A 79 9.63 -8.51 -17.10
C ASN A 79 8.86 -8.09 -15.85
N GLU A 80 9.48 -8.27 -14.68
CA GLU A 80 8.87 -7.94 -13.38
C GLU A 80 8.97 -6.44 -13.05
N ASP A 81 10.07 -5.79 -13.46
CA ASP A 81 10.37 -4.39 -13.11
C ASP A 81 9.25 -3.40 -13.46
N PRO A 82 8.57 -3.48 -14.63
CA PRO A 82 7.49 -2.56 -14.95
C PRO A 82 6.28 -2.69 -14.01
N ILE A 83 6.00 -3.91 -13.51
CA ILE A 83 4.89 -4.15 -12.58
C ILE A 83 5.20 -3.50 -11.23
N VAL A 84 6.42 -3.72 -10.73
CA VAL A 84 6.89 -3.15 -9.46
C VAL A 84 6.91 -1.63 -9.55
N PHE A 85 7.49 -1.07 -10.61
CA PHE A 85 7.56 0.38 -10.80
C PHE A 85 6.18 1.02 -10.82
N GLN A 86 5.23 0.44 -11.55
CA GLN A 86 3.86 0.96 -11.59
C GLN A 86 3.20 0.91 -10.21
N ALA A 87 3.40 -0.16 -9.43
CA ALA A 87 2.84 -0.26 -8.08
C ALA A 87 3.39 0.84 -7.14
N LEU A 88 4.67 1.18 -7.26
CA LEU A 88 5.28 2.27 -6.48
C LEU A 88 4.67 3.63 -6.85
N ILE A 89 4.48 3.90 -8.14
CA ILE A 89 3.82 5.13 -8.63
C ILE A 89 2.36 5.20 -8.18
N ASP A 90 1.62 4.09 -8.30
CA ASP A 90 0.23 3.99 -7.85
C ASP A 90 0.11 4.31 -6.35
N GLY A 91 1.10 3.89 -5.54
CA GLY A 91 1.23 4.27 -4.12
C GLY A 91 1.40 5.77 -3.88
N VAL A 92 2.31 6.41 -4.61
CA VAL A 92 2.55 7.86 -4.49
C VAL A 92 1.30 8.65 -4.87
N VAL A 93 0.66 8.28 -5.98
CA VAL A 93 -0.55 8.94 -6.47
C VAL A 93 -1.70 8.79 -5.47
N SER A 94 -1.84 7.61 -4.85
CA SER A 94 -2.88 7.36 -3.85
C SER A 94 -2.75 8.30 -2.64
N CYS A 95 -1.53 8.50 -2.14
CA CYS A 95 -1.27 9.43 -1.02
C CYS A 95 -1.49 10.89 -1.43
N ALA A 96 -1.05 11.29 -2.62
CA ALA A 96 -1.23 12.66 -3.11
C ALA A 96 -2.72 13.01 -3.29
N TYR A 97 -3.54 12.05 -3.74
CA TYR A 97 -4.97 12.26 -3.92
C TYR A 97 -5.68 12.56 -2.59
N THR A 98 -5.35 11.84 -1.52
CA THR A 98 -5.94 12.09 -0.19
C THR A 98 -5.55 13.47 0.36
N ASP A 99 -4.31 13.89 0.15
CA ASP A 99 -3.85 15.22 0.60
C ASP A 99 -4.56 16.34 -0.17
N ILE A 100 -4.76 16.18 -1.48
CA ILE A 100 -5.47 17.16 -2.31
C ILE A 100 -6.93 17.26 -1.86
N ILE A 101 -7.63 16.14 -1.68
CA ILE A 101 -9.03 16.15 -1.20
C ILE A 101 -9.14 16.83 0.15
N PHE A 102 -8.24 16.50 1.08
CA PHE A 102 -8.26 17.08 2.43
C PHE A 102 -8.07 18.61 2.37
N ASN A 103 -7.13 19.09 1.56
CA ASN A 103 -6.91 20.52 1.38
C ASN A 103 -8.13 21.22 0.74
N ILE A 104 -8.77 20.61 -0.26
CA ILE A 104 -10.01 21.14 -0.85
C ILE A 104 -11.10 21.24 0.22
N PHE A 105 -11.28 20.19 1.02
CA PHE A 105 -12.26 20.18 2.10
C PHE A 105 -12.00 21.28 3.14
N MET A 106 -10.75 21.48 3.55
CA MET A 106 -10.35 22.53 4.48
C MET A 106 -10.66 23.93 3.94
N VAL A 107 -10.43 24.18 2.65
CA VAL A 107 -10.77 25.45 2.00
C VAL A 107 -12.29 25.69 2.01
N LEU A 108 -13.08 24.68 1.63
CA LEU A 108 -14.54 24.77 1.61
C LEU A 108 -15.13 24.96 3.02
N TRP A 109 -14.58 24.26 4.02
CA TRP A 109 -14.97 24.41 5.42
C TRP A 109 -14.72 25.83 5.93
N ASN A 110 -13.54 26.40 5.64
CA ASN A 110 -13.20 27.76 6.05
C ASN A 110 -14.09 28.81 5.37
N GLN A 111 -14.45 28.62 4.09
CA GLN A 111 -15.42 29.49 3.40
C GLN A 111 -16.81 29.40 4.04
N SER A 112 -17.30 28.18 4.34
CA SER A 112 -18.61 28.00 4.94
C SER A 112 -18.73 28.62 6.34
N ASN A 113 -17.65 28.63 7.13
CA ASN A 113 -17.68 29.22 8.47
C ASN A 113 -17.56 30.75 8.45
N ASN A 114 -16.85 31.32 7.47
CA ASN A 114 -16.78 32.79 7.30
C ASN A 114 -18.12 33.41 6.87
N VAL A 115 -19.01 32.66 6.20
CA VAL A 115 -20.34 33.15 5.79
C VAL A 115 -21.35 33.11 6.96
N ARG A 116 -21.05 32.37 8.04
CA ARG A 116 -21.95 32.20 9.20
C ARG A 116 -21.66 33.16 10.37
N ASN A 117 -20.57 33.91 10.30
CA ASN A 117 -20.21 34.98 11.25
C ASN A 117 -20.46 36.35 10.62
#